data_AF-A0A3N5UWK7-F1
#
_entry.id   AF-A0A3N5UWK7-F1
#
_cell.length_a   1.000
_cell.length_b   1.000
_cell.length_c   1.000
_cell.angle_alpha   90.00
_cell.angle_beta   90.00
_cell.angle_gamma   90.00
#
_symmetry.space_group_name_H-M   'P 1'
#
loop_
_entity.id
_entity.type
_entity.pdbx_description
1 polymer ?
#
loop_
_entity_poly.entity_id
_entity_poly.type
_entity_poly.pdbx_seq_one_letter_code
_entity_poly.pdbx_strand_id
1 'polypeptide(L)'
;MGYAIIKSEDRQQTWRVSSKEFKLWIQRLYFTKFGKMPGDAPVRTAINQFDGAGRFKGPTLDVHLRYAGSGGAVYIDLANDAWEQIQVTQEGWKIVPAKDSPIKFKRAKGMLPLCYPGPEAASMEDIGRFFNVKTPDDLVLIVSWLLGAMQPEGPFPILVLQGEQGSAKSTTARLLKDLIDPSTVPLRTLPSCERDLAIASSKMWALSVDNLSRLPIWLSDAFCRLATGGGFGTRTLFTDDTEILFNARRPVILNGISDIATRHDLADRAMIVHLPPISEGLRMAERQLEAAWTGAKPAILKTLLDAMVAA
;
A
#
# COMPACT_ATOMS: atom_id res chain seq x y z
N MET A 1 7.13 15.94 -11.92
CA MET A 1 8.35 15.65 -11.12
C MET A 1 9.15 14.61 -11.86
N GLY A 2 10.49 14.73 -11.90
CA GLY A 2 11.37 13.76 -12.55
C GLY A 2 11.69 12.55 -11.68
N TYR A 3 11.79 11.39 -12.32
CA TYR A 3 12.27 10.15 -11.73
C TYR A 3 13.50 9.66 -12.50
N ALA A 4 14.38 8.92 -11.82
CA ALA A 4 15.54 8.28 -12.41
C ALA A 4 15.48 6.77 -12.23
N ILE A 5 15.88 6.05 -13.27
CA ILE A 5 16.09 4.60 -13.23
C ILE A 5 17.57 4.36 -12.95
N ILE A 6 17.88 3.83 -11.76
CA ILE A 6 19.22 3.45 -11.37
C ILE A 6 19.43 2.00 -11.73
N LYS A 7 20.41 1.72 -12.58
CA LYS A 7 20.78 0.37 -13.00
C LYS A 7 22.07 -0.05 -12.30
N SER A 8 22.06 -1.24 -11.72
CA SER A 8 23.24 -2.02 -11.32
C SER A 8 23.16 -3.38 -12.01
N GLU A 9 24.26 -4.16 -12.00
CA GLU A 9 24.32 -5.47 -12.67
C GLU A 9 23.10 -6.37 -12.34
N ASP A 10 22.67 -6.36 -11.08
CA ASP A 10 21.59 -7.24 -10.62
C ASP A 10 20.22 -6.56 -10.44
N ARG A 11 20.14 -5.22 -10.51
CA ARG A 11 18.94 -4.49 -10.02
C ARG A 11 18.60 -3.26 -10.85
N GLN A 12 17.30 -2.98 -10.96
CA GLN A 12 16.77 -1.75 -11.54
C GLN A 12 15.87 -1.06 -10.52
N GLN A 13 16.21 0.19 -10.15
CA GLN A 13 15.53 0.93 -9.09
C GLN A 13 14.95 2.24 -9.64
N THR A 14 13.72 2.60 -9.24
CA THR A 14 13.09 3.86 -9.67
C THR A 14 13.02 4.83 -8.51
N TRP A 15 13.79 5.92 -8.57
CA TRP A 15 13.89 6.90 -7.48
C TRP A 15 13.43 8.27 -7.95
N ARG A 16 12.82 9.05 -7.04
CA ARG A 16 12.60 10.48 -7.30
C ARG A 16 13.96 11.18 -7.35
N VAL A 17 14.18 12.01 -8.35
CA VAL A 17 15.44 12.75 -8.48
C VAL A 17 15.67 13.68 -7.28
N SER A 18 14.59 14.24 -6.72
CA SER A 18 14.66 15.10 -5.52
C SER A 18 14.77 14.33 -4.20
N SER A 19 14.87 13.00 -4.22
CA SER A 19 14.94 12.19 -3.00
C SER A 19 16.30 12.28 -2.31
N LYS A 20 16.32 12.02 -1.00
CA LYS A 20 17.57 11.95 -0.22
C LYS A 20 18.45 10.81 -0.71
N GLU A 21 17.84 9.68 -1.07
CA GLU A 21 18.48 8.49 -1.59
C GLU A 21 19.23 8.79 -2.89
N PHE A 22 18.58 9.48 -3.84
CA PHE A 22 19.22 9.90 -5.09
C PHE A 22 20.36 10.90 -4.85
N LYS A 23 20.19 11.87 -3.93
CA LYS A 23 21.27 12.78 -3.53
C LYS A 23 22.49 12.01 -3.01
N LEU A 24 22.28 11.06 -2.10
CA LEU A 24 23.35 10.24 -1.52
C LEU A 24 24.02 9.35 -2.57
N TRP A 25 23.27 8.83 -3.55
CA TRP A 25 23.83 8.02 -4.63
C TRP A 25 24.75 8.83 -5.55
N ILE A 26 24.38 10.06 -5.93
CA ILE A 26 25.28 10.96 -6.68
C ILE A 26 26.55 11.24 -5.88
N GLN A 27 26.41 11.55 -4.59
CA GLN A 27 27.55 11.81 -3.71
C GLN A 27 28.49 10.61 -3.61
N ARG A 28 27.92 9.40 -3.47
CA ARG A 28 28.69 8.14 -3.48
C ARG A 28 29.43 7.95 -4.79
N LEU A 29 28.78 8.13 -5.94
CA LEU A 29 29.44 8.01 -7.25
C LEU A 29 30.63 8.97 -7.39
N TYR A 30 30.46 10.22 -6.95
CA TYR A 30 31.53 11.21 -6.97
C TYR A 30 32.68 10.80 -6.03
N PHE A 31 32.36 10.40 -4.80
CA PHE A 31 33.36 9.94 -3.83
C PHE A 31 34.13 8.73 -4.34
N THR A 32 33.45 7.72 -4.88
CA THR A 32 34.10 6.52 -5.46
C THR A 32 35.02 6.88 -6.62
N LYS A 33 34.67 7.87 -7.45
CA LYS A 33 35.48 8.28 -8.60
C LYS A 33 36.66 9.19 -8.23
N PHE A 34 36.51 10.06 -7.25
CA PHE A 34 37.48 11.14 -6.96
C PHE A 34 38.11 11.08 -5.56
N GLY A 35 37.71 10.15 -4.71
CA GLY A 35 38.24 9.97 -3.35
C GLY A 35 37.87 11.05 -2.35
N LYS A 36 36.99 11.99 -2.69
CA LYS A 36 36.54 13.09 -1.83
C LYS A 36 35.07 13.41 -2.04
N MET A 37 34.44 13.99 -1.02
CA MET A 37 33.04 14.39 -1.11
C MET A 37 32.87 15.60 -2.04
N PRO A 38 31.81 15.65 -2.87
CA PRO A 38 31.48 16.85 -3.62
C PRO A 38 30.89 17.92 -2.69
N GLY A 39 31.11 19.20 -3.02
CA GLY A 39 30.39 20.29 -2.36
C GLY A 39 28.89 20.27 -2.67
N ASP A 40 28.07 20.93 -1.85
CA ASP A 40 26.61 20.93 -2.00
C ASP A 40 26.12 21.61 -3.28
N ALA A 41 26.78 22.70 -3.72
CA ALA A 41 26.38 23.45 -4.92
C ALA A 41 26.42 22.60 -6.22
N PRO A 42 27.50 21.87 -6.52
CA PRO A 42 27.52 20.92 -7.64
C PRO A 42 26.44 19.85 -7.55
N VAL A 43 26.20 19.27 -6.37
CA VAL A 43 25.17 18.23 -6.19
C VAL A 43 23.77 18.78 -6.47
N ARG A 44 23.45 19.96 -5.94
CA ARG A 44 22.17 20.65 -6.20
C ARG A 44 21.99 20.94 -7.69
N THR A 45 23.05 21.40 -8.36
CA THR A 45 23.03 21.69 -9.80
C THR A 45 22.73 20.42 -10.60
N ALA A 46 23.40 19.30 -10.28
CA ALA A 46 23.16 18.02 -10.93
C ALA A 46 21.72 17.52 -10.72
N ILE A 47 21.20 17.59 -9.49
CA ILE A 47 19.81 17.21 -9.18
C ILE A 47 18.81 18.04 -10.01
N ASN A 48 18.99 19.36 -10.08
CA ASN A 48 18.11 20.22 -10.88
C ASN A 48 18.17 19.88 -12.38
N GLN A 49 19.37 19.58 -12.89
CA GLN A 49 19.55 19.18 -14.29
C GLN A 49 18.86 17.85 -14.59
N PHE A 50 18.98 16.84 -13.72
CA PHE A 50 18.30 15.56 -13.87
C PHE A 50 16.78 15.68 -13.72
N ASP A 51 16.28 16.53 -12.82
CA ASP A 51 14.84 16.75 -12.65
C ASP A 51 14.26 17.43 -13.89
N GLY A 52 14.95 18.44 -14.44
CA GLY A 52 14.58 19.05 -15.71
C GLY A 52 14.59 18.06 -16.88
N ALA A 53 15.64 17.23 -16.99
CA ALA A 53 15.73 16.20 -18.02
C ALA A 53 14.58 15.18 -17.89
N GLY A 54 14.31 14.67 -16.70
CA GLY A 54 13.24 13.69 -16.48
C GLY A 54 11.82 14.24 -16.65
N ARG A 55 11.64 15.57 -16.67
CA ARG A 55 10.34 16.22 -16.91
C ARG A 55 10.12 16.58 -18.38
N PHE A 56 11.17 16.96 -19.09
CA PHE A 56 11.04 17.61 -20.39
C PHE A 56 11.74 16.86 -21.53
N LYS A 57 12.41 15.72 -21.25
CA LYS A 57 13.06 14.89 -22.26
C LYS A 57 12.61 13.44 -22.16
N GLY A 58 12.32 12.84 -23.31
CA GLY A 58 11.97 11.42 -23.43
C GLY A 58 10.49 11.12 -23.19
N PRO A 59 10.09 9.83 -23.23
CA PRO A 59 8.72 9.42 -23.00
C PRO A 59 8.30 9.62 -21.54
N THR A 60 7.04 9.96 -21.33
CA THR A 60 6.43 9.94 -20.00
C THR A 60 6.09 8.50 -19.64
N LEU A 61 6.49 8.06 -18.44
CA LEU A 61 6.23 6.72 -17.92
C LEU A 61 5.47 6.83 -16.60
N ASP A 62 4.51 5.93 -16.41
CA ASP A 62 3.79 5.84 -15.15
C ASP A 62 4.66 5.25 -14.04
N VAL A 63 4.49 5.80 -12.84
CA VAL A 63 5.21 5.35 -11.64
C VAL A 63 4.22 5.00 -10.54
N HIS A 64 4.20 3.71 -10.21
CA HIS A 64 3.25 3.09 -9.30
C HIS A 64 3.83 2.94 -7.89
N LEU A 65 2.98 2.65 -6.90
CA LEU A 65 3.42 2.38 -5.52
C LEU A 65 3.65 0.89 -5.28
N ARG A 66 2.56 0.11 -5.21
CA ARG A 66 2.58 -1.31 -4.85
C ARG A 66 1.99 -2.19 -5.96
N TYR A 67 0.85 -1.78 -6.53
CA TYR A 67 0.13 -2.51 -7.57
C TYR A 67 0.08 -1.69 -8.86
N ALA A 68 0.16 -2.36 -10.01
CA ALA A 68 0.09 -1.75 -11.33
C ALA A 68 -0.45 -2.73 -12.36
N GLY A 69 -1.22 -2.25 -13.34
CA GLY A 69 -1.68 -3.04 -14.47
C GLY A 69 -0.87 -2.73 -15.73
N SER A 70 -0.55 -3.74 -16.54
CA SER A 70 0.00 -3.54 -17.88
C SER A 70 -0.22 -4.77 -18.75
N GLY A 71 -0.76 -4.56 -19.96
CA GLY A 71 -0.95 -5.64 -20.94
C GLY A 71 -1.82 -6.79 -20.45
N GLY A 72 -2.85 -6.50 -19.64
CA GLY A 72 -3.72 -7.53 -19.04
C GLY A 72 -3.12 -8.26 -17.83
N ALA A 73 -1.90 -7.93 -17.42
CA ALA A 73 -1.26 -8.49 -16.24
C ALA A 73 -1.30 -7.51 -15.05
N VAL A 74 -1.31 -8.06 -13.83
CA VAL A 74 -1.12 -7.31 -12.59
C VAL A 74 0.32 -7.50 -12.11
N TYR A 75 0.97 -6.40 -11.76
CA TYR A 75 2.30 -6.39 -11.17
C TYR A 75 2.23 -5.92 -9.73
N ILE A 76 2.95 -6.61 -8.84
CA ILE A 76 2.98 -6.33 -7.40
C ILE A 76 4.44 -6.15 -6.97
N ASP A 77 4.80 -4.98 -6.43
CA ASP A 77 6.14 -4.73 -5.87
C ASP A 77 6.31 -5.52 -4.57
N LEU A 78 7.26 -6.47 -4.58
CA LEU A 78 7.64 -7.19 -3.35
C LEU A 78 8.31 -6.26 -2.34
N ALA A 79 8.77 -5.07 -2.77
CA ALA A 79 9.53 -4.13 -1.95
C ALA A 79 10.81 -4.74 -1.31
N ASN A 80 11.28 -5.87 -1.82
CA ASN A 80 12.49 -6.55 -1.34
C ASN A 80 13.76 -5.90 -1.88
N ASP A 81 14.90 -6.21 -1.28
CA ASP A 81 16.19 -5.61 -1.67
C ASP A 81 16.61 -5.99 -3.10
N ALA A 82 16.12 -7.12 -3.62
CA ALA A 82 16.40 -7.58 -4.98
C ALA A 82 15.65 -6.79 -6.07
N TRP A 83 14.69 -5.93 -5.70
CA TRP A 83 13.83 -5.20 -6.64
C TRP A 83 13.03 -6.14 -7.55
N GLU A 84 12.43 -7.16 -6.95
CA GLU A 84 11.56 -8.09 -7.65
C GLU A 84 10.09 -7.70 -7.54
N GLN A 85 9.31 -8.23 -8.48
CA GLN A 85 7.88 -7.99 -8.62
C GLN A 85 7.20 -9.33 -8.88
N ILE A 86 5.98 -9.51 -8.39
CA ILE A 86 5.13 -10.62 -8.84
C ILE A 86 4.38 -10.15 -10.09
N GLN A 87 4.49 -10.87 -11.19
CA GLN A 87 3.66 -10.72 -12.37
C GLN A 87 2.55 -11.79 -12.31
N VAL A 88 1.30 -11.36 -12.31
CA VAL A 88 0.11 -12.21 -12.34
C VAL A 88 -0.56 -12.05 -13.70
N THR A 89 -0.82 -13.17 -14.38
CA THR A 89 -1.51 -13.28 -15.67
C THR A 89 -2.60 -14.35 -15.58
N GLN A 90 -3.37 -14.56 -16.64
CA GLN A 90 -4.40 -15.61 -16.68
C GLN A 90 -3.81 -17.03 -16.68
N GLU A 91 -2.54 -17.17 -17.06
CA GLU A 91 -1.84 -18.46 -17.08
C GLU A 91 -1.19 -18.82 -15.73
N GLY A 92 -1.08 -17.86 -14.82
CA GLY A 92 -0.41 -18.05 -13.54
C GLY A 92 0.30 -16.80 -13.04
N TRP A 93 1.16 -16.97 -12.05
CA TRP A 93 2.00 -15.88 -11.56
C TRP A 93 3.46 -16.33 -11.43
N LYS A 94 4.38 -15.36 -11.54
CA LYS A 94 5.81 -15.57 -11.36
C LYS A 94 6.49 -14.34 -10.77
N ILE A 95 7.63 -14.56 -10.13
CA ILE A 95 8.48 -13.47 -9.65
C ILE A 95 9.44 -13.07 -10.77
N VAL A 96 9.50 -11.78 -11.09
CA VAL A 96 10.38 -11.21 -12.11
C VAL A 96 11.22 -10.08 -11.52
N PRO A 97 12.49 -9.93 -11.93
CA PRO A 97 13.28 -8.78 -11.52
C PRO A 97 12.76 -7.51 -12.22
N ALA A 98 12.84 -6.36 -11.56
CA ALA A 98 12.31 -5.09 -12.09
C ALA A 98 12.94 -4.62 -13.42
N LYS A 99 14.09 -5.17 -13.80
CA LYS A 99 14.73 -4.90 -15.10
C LYS A 99 13.96 -5.51 -16.28
N ASP A 100 13.26 -6.63 -16.04
CA ASP A 100 12.50 -7.37 -17.05
C ASP A 100 11.00 -7.00 -17.02
N SER A 101 10.60 -6.11 -16.10
CA SER A 101 9.22 -5.62 -15.96
C SER A 101 9.01 -4.29 -16.70
N PRO A 102 7.87 -4.12 -17.41
CA PRO A 102 7.51 -2.83 -17.99
C PRO A 102 7.18 -1.79 -16.90
N ILE A 103 6.78 -2.23 -15.70
CA ILE A 103 6.33 -1.36 -14.61
C ILE A 103 7.50 -0.71 -13.88
N LYS A 104 7.27 0.52 -13.40
CA LYS A 104 8.19 1.28 -12.56
C LYS A 104 7.52 1.58 -11.22
N PHE A 105 8.03 0.97 -10.15
CA PHE A 105 7.54 1.22 -8.80
C PHE A 105 8.44 2.22 -8.06
N LYS A 106 7.82 3.19 -7.39
CA LYS A 106 8.49 4.01 -6.38
C LYS A 106 8.19 3.44 -5.00
N ARG A 107 9.22 3.33 -4.18
CA ARG A 107 9.08 2.89 -2.79
C ARG A 107 9.06 4.09 -1.87
N ALA A 108 8.02 4.20 -1.06
CA ALA A 108 7.92 5.27 -0.07
C ALA A 108 8.73 4.90 1.19
N LYS A 109 9.19 5.91 1.93
CA LYS A 109 9.80 5.69 3.24
C LYS A 109 8.81 4.99 4.17
N GLY A 110 9.23 3.89 4.78
CA GLY A 110 8.40 3.09 5.69
C GLY A 110 7.58 2.00 5.00
N MET A 111 7.65 1.87 3.66
CA MET A 111 7.16 0.70 2.93
C MET A 111 8.04 -0.50 3.27
N LEU A 112 7.43 -1.62 3.64
CA LEU A 112 8.15 -2.85 3.97
C LEU A 112 8.00 -3.90 2.85
N PRO A 113 8.90 -4.90 2.80
CA PRO A 113 8.77 -6.03 1.89
C PRO A 113 7.50 -6.84 2.15
N LEU A 114 6.87 -7.31 1.08
CA LEU A 114 5.93 -8.44 1.16
C LEU A 114 6.71 -9.73 1.46
N CYS A 115 6.05 -10.71 2.06
CA CYS A 115 6.63 -12.06 2.08
C CYS A 115 6.68 -12.63 0.66
N TYR A 116 7.57 -13.61 0.46
CA TYR A 116 7.45 -14.48 -0.70
C TYR A 116 6.21 -15.36 -0.57
N PRO A 117 5.52 -15.68 -1.68
CA PRO A 117 4.49 -16.71 -1.69
C PRO A 117 5.11 -18.06 -1.32
N GLY A 118 4.39 -18.82 -0.49
CA GLY A 118 4.81 -20.15 -0.03
C GLY A 118 4.69 -21.22 -1.12
N PRO A 119 5.22 -22.43 -0.89
CA PRO A 119 5.10 -23.54 -1.84
C PRO A 119 3.66 -24.08 -1.92
N GLU A 120 2.90 -24.00 -0.83
CA GLU A 120 1.54 -24.52 -0.70
C GLU A 120 0.55 -23.36 -0.47
N ALA A 121 -0.66 -23.51 -0.98
CA ALA A 121 -1.76 -22.57 -0.73
C ALA A 121 -2.43 -22.89 0.62
N ALA A 122 -2.79 -21.86 1.38
CA ALA A 122 -3.62 -22.00 2.57
C ALA A 122 -5.09 -22.26 2.21
N SER A 123 -5.79 -23.07 3.00
CA SER A 123 -7.24 -23.23 2.89
C SER A 123 -7.97 -22.00 3.46
N MET A 124 -9.26 -21.83 3.10
CA MET A 124 -10.11 -20.80 3.74
C MET A 124 -10.19 -20.98 5.26
N GLU A 125 -10.16 -22.22 5.76
CA GLU A 125 -10.15 -22.50 7.19
C GLU A 125 -8.87 -21.99 7.85
N ASP A 126 -7.71 -22.25 7.24
CA ASP A 126 -6.41 -21.79 7.77
C ASP A 126 -6.31 -20.25 7.78
N ILE A 127 -6.86 -19.58 6.77
CA ILE A 127 -6.98 -18.13 6.72
C ILE A 127 -7.90 -17.64 7.85
N GLY A 128 -9.06 -18.29 8.02
CA GLY A 128 -10.08 -17.93 9.00
C GLY A 128 -9.58 -17.95 10.45
N ARG A 129 -8.61 -18.81 10.79
CA ARG A 129 -8.04 -18.90 12.14
C ARG A 129 -7.39 -17.60 12.65
N PHE A 130 -7.02 -16.67 11.76
CA PHE A 130 -6.42 -15.39 12.12
C PHE A 130 -7.44 -14.26 12.29
N PHE A 131 -8.68 -14.47 11.86
CA PHE A 131 -9.73 -13.45 11.86
C PHE A 131 -10.87 -13.88 12.77
N ASN A 132 -11.15 -13.06 13.78
CA ASN A 132 -12.25 -13.29 14.71
C ASN A 132 -13.58 -12.87 14.07
N VAL A 133 -14.03 -13.63 13.08
CA VAL A 133 -15.29 -13.41 12.35
C VAL A 133 -16.41 -14.30 12.90
N LYS A 134 -17.67 -13.86 12.76
CA LYS A 134 -18.82 -14.60 13.27
C LYS A 134 -19.26 -15.72 12.34
N THR A 135 -19.18 -15.50 11.03
CA THR A 135 -19.69 -16.41 10.01
C THR A 135 -18.67 -16.68 8.90
N PRO A 136 -18.80 -17.78 8.15
CA PRO A 136 -18.01 -18.00 6.93
C PRO A 136 -18.19 -16.88 5.89
N ASP A 137 -19.38 -16.27 5.81
CA ASP A 137 -19.66 -15.18 4.88
C ASP A 137 -18.85 -13.92 5.23
N ASP A 138 -18.67 -13.62 6.52
CA ASP A 138 -17.80 -12.54 6.97
C ASP A 138 -16.34 -12.77 6.53
N LEU A 139 -15.87 -14.02 6.56
CA LEU A 139 -14.54 -14.36 6.05
C LEU A 139 -14.45 -14.16 4.53
N VAL A 140 -15.50 -14.55 3.79
CA VAL A 140 -15.59 -14.32 2.35
C VAL A 140 -15.54 -12.83 2.05
N LEU A 141 -16.18 -11.96 2.85
CA LEU A 141 -16.07 -10.51 2.70
C LEU A 141 -14.63 -10.02 2.90
N ILE A 142 -13.93 -10.49 3.92
CA ILE A 142 -12.52 -10.13 4.14
C ILE A 142 -11.64 -10.55 2.96
N VAL A 143 -11.78 -11.79 2.48
CA VAL A 143 -10.97 -12.31 1.37
C VAL A 143 -11.32 -11.61 0.06
N SER A 144 -12.61 -11.35 -0.20
CA SER A 144 -13.06 -10.59 -1.37
C SER A 144 -12.51 -9.17 -1.36
N TRP A 145 -12.48 -8.52 -0.19
CA TRP A 145 -11.87 -7.21 -0.03
C TRP A 145 -10.36 -7.25 -0.32
N LEU A 146 -9.64 -8.26 0.18
CA LEU A 146 -8.21 -8.44 -0.11
C LEU A 146 -7.95 -8.57 -1.62
N LEU A 147 -8.71 -9.43 -2.31
CA LEU A 147 -8.59 -9.63 -3.76
C LEU A 147 -8.87 -8.34 -4.53
N GLY A 148 -9.94 -7.62 -4.16
CA GLY A 148 -10.24 -6.31 -4.73
C GLY A 148 -9.14 -5.28 -4.45
N ALA A 149 -8.60 -5.26 -3.24
CA ALA A 149 -7.52 -4.36 -2.84
C ALA A 149 -6.18 -4.67 -3.54
N MET A 150 -5.99 -5.88 -4.04
CA MET A 150 -4.82 -6.29 -4.83
C MET A 150 -4.96 -5.99 -6.34
N GLN A 151 -6.10 -5.47 -6.78
CA GLN A 151 -6.27 -5.01 -8.16
C GLN A 151 -5.60 -3.65 -8.38
N PRO A 152 -5.01 -3.41 -9.57
CA PRO A 152 -4.31 -2.15 -9.85
C PRO A 152 -5.26 -0.95 -9.99
N GLU A 153 -6.53 -1.21 -10.28
CA GLU A 153 -7.58 -0.21 -10.44
C GLU A 153 -8.81 -0.56 -9.59
N GLY A 154 -9.41 0.48 -9.00
CA GLY A 154 -10.65 0.36 -8.24
C GLY A 154 -11.91 0.42 -9.12
N PRO A 155 -13.10 0.61 -8.52
CA PRO A 155 -13.32 1.11 -7.17
C PRO A 155 -12.93 0.09 -6.07
N PHE A 156 -12.51 0.59 -4.92
CA PHE A 156 -12.18 -0.21 -3.75
C PHE A 156 -13.23 0.03 -2.65
N PRO A 157 -14.12 -0.94 -2.36
CA PRO A 157 -15.02 -0.82 -1.24
C PRO A 157 -14.25 -0.56 0.06
N ILE A 158 -14.80 0.31 0.92
CA ILE A 158 -14.20 0.65 2.20
C ILE A 158 -14.47 -0.49 3.18
N LEU A 159 -13.43 -1.15 3.69
CA LEU A 159 -13.61 -2.18 4.72
C LEU A 159 -13.85 -1.52 6.07
N VAL A 160 -15.00 -1.76 6.68
CA VAL A 160 -15.35 -1.24 8.00
C VAL A 160 -15.41 -2.40 8.98
N LEU A 161 -14.44 -2.45 9.90
CA LEU A 161 -14.40 -3.43 10.98
C LEU A 161 -15.11 -2.88 12.21
N GLN A 162 -16.23 -3.51 12.57
CA GLN A 162 -17.05 -3.13 13.72
C GLN A 162 -17.02 -4.20 14.80
N GLY A 163 -17.28 -3.79 16.04
CA GLY A 163 -17.33 -4.71 17.18
C GLY A 163 -17.04 -3.97 18.47
N GLU A 164 -17.33 -4.61 19.60
CA GLU A 164 -17.06 -4.06 20.93
C GLU A 164 -15.55 -4.01 21.22
N GLN A 165 -15.17 -3.38 22.31
CA GLN A 165 -13.78 -3.43 22.78
C GLN A 165 -13.37 -4.88 23.04
N GLY A 166 -12.15 -5.26 22.65
CA GLY A 166 -11.67 -6.64 22.79
C GLY A 166 -12.03 -7.59 21.64
N SER A 167 -12.64 -7.09 20.55
CA SER A 167 -13.00 -7.90 19.37
C SER A 167 -11.89 -8.07 18.32
N ALA A 168 -10.65 -7.72 18.64
CA ALA A 168 -9.47 -7.80 17.75
C ALA A 168 -9.55 -6.99 16.42
N LYS A 169 -10.29 -5.87 16.40
CA LYS A 169 -10.41 -4.98 15.21
C LYS A 169 -9.07 -4.44 14.71
N SER A 170 -8.29 -3.82 15.59
CA SER A 170 -6.98 -3.24 15.27
C SER A 170 -5.99 -4.31 14.81
N THR A 171 -6.04 -5.48 15.46
CA THR A 171 -5.26 -6.66 15.07
C THR A 171 -5.63 -7.12 13.66
N THR A 172 -6.91 -7.30 13.37
CA THR A 172 -7.40 -7.70 12.04
C THR A 172 -6.94 -6.70 10.98
N ALA A 173 -7.14 -5.39 11.18
CA ALA A 173 -6.67 -4.36 10.26
C ALA A 173 -5.16 -4.40 10.02
N ARG A 174 -4.37 -4.65 11.07
CA ARG A 174 -2.91 -4.80 11.00
C ARG A 174 -2.51 -6.02 10.16
N LEU A 175 -3.13 -7.18 10.38
CA LEU A 175 -2.84 -8.41 9.62
C LEU A 175 -3.19 -8.25 8.14
N LEU A 176 -4.37 -7.69 7.84
CA LEU A 176 -4.79 -7.42 6.46
C LEU A 176 -3.81 -6.48 5.76
N LYS A 177 -3.39 -5.40 6.42
CA LYS A 177 -2.41 -4.49 5.86
C LYS A 177 -1.03 -5.12 5.70
N ASP A 178 -0.58 -5.93 6.65
CA ASP A 178 0.70 -6.64 6.57
C ASP A 178 0.74 -7.64 5.39
N LEU A 179 -0.41 -8.18 4.99
CA LEU A 179 -0.54 -9.13 3.88
C LEU A 179 -0.37 -8.47 2.51
N ILE A 180 -0.88 -7.25 2.30
CA ILE A 180 -0.97 -6.61 0.97
C ILE A 180 -0.16 -5.32 0.83
N ASP A 181 0.08 -4.59 1.93
CA ASP A 181 0.87 -3.35 1.91
C ASP A 181 1.56 -3.11 3.26
N PRO A 182 2.51 -3.99 3.63
CA PRO A 182 3.21 -3.92 4.90
C PRO A 182 4.01 -2.62 5.01
N SER A 183 4.01 -2.05 6.20
CA SER A 183 4.66 -0.77 6.46
C SER A 183 5.06 -0.63 7.93
N THR A 184 6.01 0.25 8.21
CA THR A 184 6.49 0.54 9.58
C THR A 184 5.43 1.15 10.49
N VAL A 185 4.35 1.69 9.92
CA VAL A 185 3.22 2.27 10.65
C VAL A 185 1.93 1.69 10.05
N PRO A 186 1.52 0.47 10.45
CA PRO A 186 0.39 -0.21 9.85
C PRO A 186 -0.94 0.48 10.17
N LEU A 187 -1.10 0.96 11.41
CA LEU A 187 -2.31 1.64 11.85
C LEU A 187 -2.04 3.13 11.99
N ARG A 188 -2.96 3.97 11.53
CA ARG A 188 -2.82 5.43 11.62
C ARG A 188 -4.00 6.05 12.35
N THR A 189 -3.71 7.18 12.97
CA THR A 189 -4.75 8.10 13.44
C THR A 189 -5.41 8.79 12.25
N LEU A 190 -6.57 9.40 12.53
CA LEU A 190 -7.30 10.24 11.59
C LEU A 190 -6.40 11.33 10.97
N PRO A 191 -6.40 11.50 9.64
CA PRO A 191 -5.85 12.69 9.02
C PRO A 191 -6.60 13.94 9.51
N SER A 192 -5.86 15.01 9.82
CA SER A 192 -6.45 16.25 10.32
C SER A 192 -7.04 17.12 9.19
N CYS A 193 -6.60 16.91 7.95
CA CYS A 193 -7.08 17.62 6.76
C CYS A 193 -6.89 16.81 5.48
N GLU A 194 -7.49 17.25 4.36
CA GLU A 194 -7.35 16.59 3.05
C GLU A 194 -5.89 16.52 2.57
N ARG A 195 -5.05 17.50 2.94
CA ARG A 195 -3.61 17.48 2.62
C ARG A 195 -2.91 16.29 3.27
N ASP A 196 -3.19 16.00 4.54
CA ASP A 196 -2.58 14.88 5.25
C ASP A 196 -3.03 13.54 4.63
N LEU A 197 -4.30 13.46 4.22
CA LEU A 197 -4.84 12.31 3.50
C LEU A 197 -4.17 12.13 2.12
N ALA A 198 -3.99 13.21 1.36
CA ALA A 198 -3.29 13.19 0.08
C ALA A 198 -1.83 12.74 0.24
N ILE A 199 -1.13 13.25 1.26
CA ILE A 199 0.25 12.80 1.57
C ILE A 199 0.26 11.30 1.91
N ALA A 200 -0.68 10.84 2.73
CA ALA A 200 -0.80 9.44 3.13
C ALA A 200 -1.02 8.52 1.93
N SER A 201 -2.02 8.81 1.10
CA SER A 201 -2.39 8.05 -0.10
C SER A 201 -1.34 8.14 -1.23
N SER A 202 -0.49 9.18 -1.22
CA SER A 202 0.66 9.26 -2.14
C SER A 202 1.81 8.30 -1.80
N LYS A 203 1.83 7.79 -0.56
CA LYS A 203 2.92 6.98 0.01
C LYS A 203 2.53 5.54 0.32
N MET A 204 1.24 5.27 0.56
CA MET A 204 0.73 3.96 0.92
C MET A 204 -0.29 3.50 -0.11
N TRP A 205 -0.34 2.19 -0.33
CA TRP A 205 -1.38 1.59 -1.17
C TRP A 205 -2.66 1.36 -0.38
N ALA A 206 -2.58 0.69 0.77
CA ALA A 206 -3.74 0.49 1.63
C ALA A 206 -3.67 1.44 2.82
N LEU A 207 -4.70 2.26 3.02
CA LEU A 207 -4.85 3.07 4.22
C LEU A 207 -5.56 2.27 5.30
N SER A 208 -5.08 2.34 6.54
CA SER A 208 -5.75 1.75 7.69
C SER A 208 -5.86 2.77 8.81
N VAL A 209 -7.09 3.17 9.11
CA VAL A 209 -7.40 4.17 10.15
C VAL A 209 -8.03 3.46 11.34
N ASP A 210 -7.38 3.61 12.48
CA ASP A 210 -7.66 2.84 13.68
C ASP A 210 -8.34 3.69 14.76
N ASN A 211 -9.15 3.03 15.58
CA ASN A 211 -9.80 3.57 16.77
C ASN A 211 -10.69 4.80 16.50
N LEU A 212 -11.57 4.68 15.50
CA LEU A 212 -12.54 5.72 15.17
C LEU A 212 -13.70 5.72 16.16
N SER A 213 -13.83 6.81 16.91
CA SER A 213 -15.04 7.10 17.69
C SER A 213 -16.12 7.77 16.85
N ARG A 214 -15.70 8.65 15.91
CA ARG A 214 -16.57 9.38 14.97
C ARG A 214 -15.80 9.65 13.68
N LEU A 215 -16.52 9.72 12.56
CA LEU A 215 -15.95 10.09 11.26
C LEU A 215 -16.45 11.48 10.85
N PRO A 216 -15.57 12.50 10.78
CA PRO A 216 -15.95 13.83 10.31
C PRO A 216 -16.53 13.80 8.89
N ILE A 217 -17.47 14.72 8.60
CA ILE A 217 -18.18 14.76 7.31
C ILE A 217 -17.18 14.81 6.15
N TRP A 218 -16.29 15.80 6.19
CA TRP A 218 -15.29 16.02 5.14
C TRP A 218 -14.44 14.78 4.86
N LEU A 219 -14.11 14.00 5.90
CA LEU A 219 -13.25 12.84 5.78
C LEU A 219 -14.01 11.61 5.26
N SER A 220 -15.29 11.46 5.62
CA SER A 220 -16.17 10.46 5.02
C SER A 220 -16.23 10.66 3.51
N ASP A 221 -16.54 11.88 3.07
CA ASP A 221 -16.64 12.22 1.65
C ASP A 221 -15.28 12.02 0.95
N ALA A 222 -14.19 12.29 1.68
CA ALA A 222 -12.84 12.04 1.18
C ALA A 222 -12.47 10.56 1.09
N PHE A 223 -12.94 9.69 1.98
CA PHE A 223 -12.76 8.26 1.77
C PHE A 223 -13.59 7.74 0.60
N CYS A 224 -14.83 8.21 0.42
CA CYS A 224 -15.68 7.84 -0.72
C CYS A 224 -15.04 8.23 -2.06
N ARG A 225 -14.53 9.45 -2.17
CA ARG A 225 -13.79 9.92 -3.35
C ARG A 225 -12.49 9.12 -3.56
N LEU A 226 -11.73 8.83 -2.51
CA LEU A 226 -10.49 8.04 -2.61
C LEU A 226 -10.74 6.57 -2.99
N ALA A 227 -11.85 5.98 -2.55
CA ALA A 227 -12.26 4.61 -2.90
C ALA A 227 -12.60 4.48 -4.40
N THR A 228 -13.19 5.51 -5.00
CA THR A 228 -13.71 5.48 -6.39
C THR A 228 -12.84 6.25 -7.40
N GLY A 229 -11.91 7.08 -6.92
CA GLY A 229 -10.99 7.87 -7.74
C GLY A 229 -11.51 9.24 -8.14
N GLY A 230 -12.34 9.85 -7.30
CA GLY A 230 -12.56 11.28 -7.35
C GLY A 230 -11.29 12.01 -6.89
N GLY A 231 -10.74 12.87 -7.74
CA GLY A 231 -9.58 13.69 -7.38
C GLY A 231 -9.88 14.70 -6.26
N PHE A 232 -8.84 15.13 -5.56
CA PHE A 232 -8.87 16.17 -4.54
C PHE A 232 -7.89 17.29 -4.92
N GLY A 233 -8.32 18.54 -4.92
CA GLY A 233 -7.42 19.68 -5.00
C GLY A 233 -6.92 20.04 -3.60
N THR A 234 -5.61 20.02 -3.35
CA THR A 234 -5.06 20.56 -2.09
C THR A 234 -4.07 21.68 -2.40
N ARG A 235 -4.20 22.82 -1.71
CA ARG A 235 -3.26 23.95 -1.81
C ARG A 235 -1.98 23.68 -1.01
N THR A 236 -0.82 24.06 -1.52
CA THR A 236 0.48 24.06 -0.81
C THR A 236 0.48 25.03 0.37
N LEU A 237 1.36 24.80 1.36
CA LEU A 237 1.78 25.83 2.32
C LEU A 237 3.30 25.96 2.20
N PHE A 238 3.73 27.21 2.00
CA PHE A 238 5.08 27.68 1.65
C PHE A 238 5.48 27.40 0.19
N THR A 239 5.63 28.52 -0.55
CA THR A 239 6.00 28.69 -1.96
C THR A 239 4.92 28.29 -2.99
N ASP A 240 4.37 29.33 -3.61
CA ASP A 240 3.61 29.40 -4.87
C ASP A 240 2.13 28.96 -4.88
N ASP A 241 1.29 29.86 -5.43
CA ASP A 241 -0.17 29.82 -5.63
C ASP A 241 -0.69 28.68 -6.54
N THR A 242 -0.04 27.53 -6.53
CA THR A 242 -0.39 26.39 -7.38
C THR A 242 -1.24 25.38 -6.61
N GLU A 243 -2.45 25.15 -7.12
CA GLU A 243 -3.28 24.03 -6.69
C GLU A 243 -2.63 22.72 -7.15
N ILE A 244 -2.31 21.83 -6.22
CA ILE A 244 -1.85 20.48 -6.57
C ILE A 244 -3.09 19.59 -6.61
N LEU A 245 -3.45 19.18 -7.82
CA LEU A 245 -4.44 18.14 -8.05
C LEU A 245 -3.86 16.80 -7.60
N PHE A 246 -4.50 16.20 -6.61
CA PHE A 246 -4.19 14.89 -6.10
C PHE A 246 -5.23 13.90 -6.62
N ASN A 247 -4.82 13.02 -7.54
CA ASN A 247 -5.66 11.93 -8.02
C ASN A 247 -5.07 10.58 -7.58
N ALA A 248 -5.78 9.86 -6.73
CA ALA A 248 -5.44 8.51 -6.34
C ALA A 248 -6.71 7.69 -6.07
N ARG A 249 -6.60 6.38 -6.30
CA ARG A 249 -7.53 5.37 -5.81
C ARG A 249 -6.81 4.49 -4.80
N ARG A 250 -7.36 4.31 -3.59
CA ARG A 250 -6.70 3.51 -2.55
C ARG A 250 -7.71 2.66 -1.77
N PRO A 251 -7.39 1.39 -1.49
CA PRO A 251 -8.10 0.61 -0.48
C PRO A 251 -8.03 1.29 0.89
N VAL A 252 -9.14 1.27 1.62
CA VAL A 252 -9.26 1.87 2.96
C VAL A 252 -9.85 0.83 3.91
N ILE A 253 -9.17 0.66 5.05
CA ILE A 253 -9.65 -0.06 6.22
C ILE A 253 -9.98 0.99 7.29
N LEU A 254 -11.21 0.97 7.77
CA LEU A 254 -11.67 1.76 8.91
C LEU A 254 -12.01 0.80 10.04
N ASN A 255 -11.61 1.13 11.25
CA ASN A 255 -12.12 0.43 12.41
C ASN A 255 -12.48 1.37 13.56
N GLY A 256 -13.37 0.90 14.42
CA GLY A 256 -13.71 1.57 15.67
C GLY A 256 -15.03 1.05 16.21
N ILE A 257 -15.77 1.89 16.92
CA ILE A 257 -17.03 1.49 17.56
C ILE A 257 -18.21 1.58 16.58
N SER A 258 -19.34 0.97 16.94
CA SER A 258 -20.46 0.53 16.09
C SER A 258 -21.20 1.59 15.24
N ASP A 259 -20.77 2.84 15.21
CA ASP A 259 -21.51 3.97 14.59
C ASP A 259 -20.70 4.71 13.50
N ILE A 260 -19.69 4.07 12.91
CA ILE A 260 -18.85 4.73 11.88
C ILE A 260 -19.57 4.81 10.53
N ALA A 261 -20.43 3.83 10.22
CA ALA A 261 -21.05 3.65 8.91
C ALA A 261 -22.56 3.96 8.89
N THR A 262 -23.09 4.73 9.84
CA THR A 262 -24.51 5.15 9.82
C THR A 262 -24.85 6.20 8.77
N ARG A 263 -23.85 6.69 8.04
CA ARG A 263 -24.02 7.63 6.93
C ARG A 263 -24.24 6.86 5.64
N HIS A 264 -25.39 7.07 5.00
CA HIS A 264 -25.80 6.37 3.77
C HIS A 264 -24.72 6.33 2.67
N ASP A 265 -24.03 7.44 2.36
CA ASP A 265 -23.01 7.45 1.29
C ASP A 265 -21.76 6.61 1.61
N LEU A 266 -21.37 6.50 2.89
CA LEU A 266 -20.28 5.60 3.28
C LEU A 266 -20.75 4.14 3.25
N ALA A 267 -21.95 3.88 3.76
CA ALA A 267 -22.54 2.54 3.83
C ALA A 267 -22.69 1.89 2.45
N ASP A 268 -23.16 2.65 1.45
CA ASP A 268 -23.33 2.15 0.08
C ASP A 268 -22.00 1.80 -0.63
N ARG A 269 -20.87 2.27 -0.08
CA ARG A 269 -19.52 2.05 -0.61
C ARG A 269 -18.64 1.21 0.33
N ALA A 270 -19.22 0.68 1.40
CA ALA A 270 -18.49 -0.04 2.43
C ALA A 270 -18.85 -1.53 2.48
N MET A 271 -17.83 -2.35 2.77
CA MET A 271 -18.00 -3.71 3.23
C MET A 271 -17.89 -3.70 4.74
N ILE A 272 -18.99 -3.93 5.45
CA ILE A 272 -19.02 -3.93 6.91
C ILE A 272 -18.86 -5.36 7.41
N VAL A 273 -17.87 -5.59 8.27
CA VAL A 273 -17.61 -6.88 8.92
C VAL A 273 -17.69 -6.71 10.43
N HIS A 274 -18.57 -7.49 11.07
CA HIS A 274 -18.78 -7.46 12.51
C HIS A 274 -17.94 -8.53 13.20
N LEU A 275 -17.01 -8.11 14.05
CA LEU A 275 -16.17 -8.98 14.86
C LEU A 275 -16.78 -9.12 16.27
N PRO A 276 -17.14 -10.33 16.72
CA PRO A 276 -17.68 -10.56 18.07
C PRO A 276 -16.63 -10.34 19.17
N PRO A 277 -17.04 -10.09 20.42
CA PRO A 277 -16.10 -10.00 21.53
C PRO A 277 -15.37 -11.34 21.76
N ILE A 278 -14.06 -11.28 22.05
CA ILE A 278 -13.26 -12.47 22.36
C ILE A 278 -13.29 -12.73 23.87
N SER A 279 -13.87 -13.86 24.27
CA SER A 279 -13.85 -14.34 25.66
C SER A 279 -12.42 -14.53 26.15
N GLU A 280 -12.14 -14.28 27.44
CA GLU A 280 -10.77 -14.30 27.98
C GLU A 280 -10.00 -15.58 27.70
N GLY A 281 -10.64 -16.75 27.80
CA GLY A 281 -10.01 -18.05 27.54
C GLY A 281 -9.65 -18.32 26.08
N LEU A 282 -10.16 -17.54 25.13
CA LEU A 282 -9.85 -17.64 23.69
C LEU A 282 -8.83 -16.58 23.24
N ARG A 283 -8.35 -15.73 24.15
CA ARG A 283 -7.37 -14.69 23.82
C ARG A 283 -5.99 -15.32 23.62
N MET A 284 -5.35 -14.94 22.52
CA MET A 284 -3.98 -15.32 22.21
C MET A 284 -3.04 -14.16 22.52
N ALA A 285 -1.85 -14.44 23.07
CA ALA A 285 -0.83 -13.42 23.27
C ALA A 285 -0.33 -12.89 21.93
N GLU A 286 -0.07 -11.57 21.84
CA GLU A 286 0.33 -10.93 20.58
C GLU A 286 1.58 -11.58 19.95
N ARG A 287 2.59 -11.91 20.77
CA ARG A 287 3.80 -12.59 20.29
C ARG A 287 3.52 -13.97 19.68
N GLN A 288 2.56 -14.71 20.21
CA GLN A 288 2.18 -16.02 19.68
C GLN A 288 1.45 -15.86 18.34
N LEU A 289 0.53 -14.89 18.27
CA LEU A 289 -0.17 -14.54 17.05
C LEU A 289 0.81 -14.11 15.94
N GLU A 290 1.78 -13.26 16.27
CA GLU A 290 2.79 -12.80 15.30
C GLU A 290 3.64 -13.92 14.76
N ALA A 291 4.06 -14.87 15.61
CA ALA A 291 4.81 -16.05 15.18
C ALA A 291 3.97 -16.94 14.24
N ALA A 292 2.73 -17.24 14.64
CA ALA A 292 1.80 -18.03 13.83
C ALA A 292 1.49 -17.35 12.48
N TRP A 293 1.25 -16.04 12.51
CA TRP A 293 0.97 -15.22 11.33
C TRP A 293 2.17 -15.21 10.38
N THR A 294 3.37 -14.99 10.90
CA THR A 294 4.60 -14.96 10.08
C THR A 294 4.81 -16.30 9.36
N GLY A 295 4.51 -17.43 10.01
CA GLY A 295 4.58 -18.76 9.38
C GLY A 295 3.50 -19.01 8.33
N ALA A 296 2.27 -18.52 8.55
CA ALA A 296 1.15 -18.77 7.64
C ALA A 296 1.10 -17.81 6.44
N LYS A 297 1.58 -16.57 6.60
CA LYS A 297 1.47 -15.49 5.60
C LYS A 297 1.92 -15.89 4.18
N PRO A 298 3.03 -16.62 3.97
CA PRO A 298 3.42 -17.08 2.64
C PRO A 298 2.35 -17.93 1.93
N ALA A 299 1.73 -18.87 2.65
CA ALA A 299 0.70 -19.74 2.09
C ALA A 299 -0.59 -18.98 1.80
N ILE A 300 -0.96 -18.03 2.67
CA ILE A 300 -2.12 -17.14 2.47
C ILE A 300 -1.91 -16.26 1.24
N LEU A 301 -0.72 -15.65 1.09
CA LEU A 301 -0.41 -14.84 -0.08
C LEU A 301 -0.50 -15.67 -1.37
N LYS A 302 0.01 -16.92 -1.36
CA LYS A 302 -0.14 -17.82 -2.50
C LYS A 302 -1.62 -18.06 -2.85
N THR A 303 -2.48 -18.34 -1.87
CA THR A 303 -3.93 -18.52 -2.11
C THR A 303 -4.54 -17.30 -2.79
N LEU A 304 -4.18 -16.08 -2.36
CA LEU A 304 -4.68 -14.86 -2.98
C LEU A 304 -4.17 -14.69 -4.42
N LEU A 305 -2.90 -14.99 -4.68
CA LEU A 305 -2.33 -14.92 -6.04
C LEU A 305 -2.98 -15.96 -6.97
N ASP A 306 -3.19 -17.19 -6.49
CA ASP A 306 -3.87 -18.24 -7.25
C ASP A 306 -5.32 -17.84 -7.56
N ALA A 307 -6.02 -17.20 -6.62
CA ALA A 307 -7.35 -16.68 -6.84
C ALA A 307 -7.38 -15.51 -7.85
N MET A 308 -6.36 -14.65 -7.87
CA MET A 308 -6.23 -13.58 -8.87
C MET A 308 -6.01 -14.10 -10.29
N VAL A 309 -5.40 -15.28 -10.46
CA VAL A 309 -5.24 -15.94 -11.77
C VAL A 309 -6.60 -16.43 -12.30
N ALA A 310 -7.49 -16.85 -11.40
CA ALA A 310 -8.80 -17.41 -11.74
C ALA A 310 -9.91 -16.34 -11.94
N ALA A 311 -9.61 -15.07 -11.70
CA ALA A 311 -10.57 -13.96 -11.66
C ALA A 311 -10.72 -13.22 -13.00
#